data_AF-A0A929SLA1-F1
#
_entry.id   AF-A0A929SLA1-F1
#
_cell.length_a   1.000
_cell.length_b   1.000
_cell.length_c   1.000
_cell.angle_alpha   90.00
_cell.angle_beta   90.00
_cell.angle_gamma   90.00
#
_symmetry.space_group_name_H-M   'P 1'
#
loop_
_entity.id
_entity.type
_entity.pdbx_description
1 polymer ?
#
loop_
_entity_poly.entity_id
_entity_poly.type
_entity_poly.pdbx_seq_one_letter_code
_entity_poly.pdbx_strand_id
1 'polypeptide(L)'
;MKSLQENLKLFYLGLENSEPFLYKNKDLTTHALIIGMTGSGKTGLGITLLEEAAIDNIPSIIIDPKGDLTNLALTFPQMRAEDFEPYIDEAEAQNKGLSVREYAEQTANTWREGIEGSYQDLARVQLLKNSADFRIYTPKSSAGLGVSLLSDFEAPKGLNEEDLNNYVGGIATSVLSLAGISSDNLSSPEFLLISQILSYHFGRGEGVSVVDLIAQIGNPPFDKIGVFDVNTFFPGDKRMALAMKINALIASPSFKLWCEGERLNISKMLFD
;
A
#
# COMPACT_ATOMS: atom_id res chain seq x y z
N MET A 1 -32.79 -18.72 13.57
CA MET A 1 -32.41 -17.86 12.43
C MET A 1 -31.61 -18.71 11.46
N LYS A 2 -31.77 -18.50 10.15
CA LYS A 2 -30.80 -19.02 9.17
C LYS A 2 -29.48 -18.27 9.43
N SER A 3 -28.40 -18.97 9.72
CA SER A 3 -27.07 -18.39 9.91
C SER A 3 -26.19 -18.74 8.71
N LEU A 4 -25.33 -17.82 8.29
CA LEU A 4 -24.26 -18.12 7.35
C LEU A 4 -23.41 -19.27 7.91
N GLN A 5 -23.16 -20.30 7.10
CA GLN A 5 -22.26 -21.39 7.48
C GLN A 5 -20.88 -21.11 6.89
N GLU A 6 -19.87 -21.03 7.74
CA GLU A 6 -18.49 -20.79 7.31
C GLU A 6 -17.97 -21.93 6.44
N ASN A 7 -17.43 -21.57 5.28
CA ASN A 7 -16.76 -22.50 4.38
C ASN A 7 -15.60 -21.78 3.72
N LEU A 8 -14.38 -22.10 4.17
CA LEU A 8 -13.15 -21.59 3.57
C LEU A 8 -13.20 -21.79 2.04
N LYS A 9 -12.67 -20.84 1.29
CA LYS A 9 -12.73 -20.73 -0.18
C LYS A 9 -14.06 -20.27 -0.79
N LEU A 10 -15.11 -20.05 0.01
CA LEU A 10 -16.35 -19.42 -0.43
C LEU A 10 -16.54 -18.08 0.26
N PHE A 11 -16.41 -17.00 -0.51
CA PHE A 11 -16.60 -15.63 -0.03
C PHE A 11 -18.08 -15.28 -0.03
N TYR A 12 -18.60 -14.84 1.11
CA TYR A 12 -19.93 -14.26 1.21
C TYR A 12 -19.94 -12.83 0.66
N LEU A 13 -20.68 -12.58 -0.43
CA LEU A 13 -20.75 -11.24 -1.06
C LEU A 13 -22.09 -10.52 -0.84
N GLY A 14 -22.87 -10.96 0.15
CA GLY A 14 -24.19 -10.42 0.45
C GLY A 14 -25.32 -11.35 0.00
N LEU A 15 -26.47 -10.77 -0.35
CA LEU A 15 -27.69 -11.51 -0.64
C LEU A 15 -28.08 -11.46 -2.11
N GLU A 16 -28.43 -12.61 -2.67
CA GLU A 16 -29.07 -12.74 -3.97
C GLU A 16 -30.45 -13.39 -3.77
N ASN A 17 -31.52 -12.72 -4.19
CA ASN A 17 -32.91 -13.18 -3.96
C ASN A 17 -33.22 -13.51 -2.49
N SER A 18 -32.72 -12.68 -1.57
CA SER A 18 -32.86 -12.83 -0.12
C SER A 18 -32.18 -14.06 0.48
N GLU A 19 -31.31 -14.76 -0.26
CA GLU A 19 -30.49 -15.85 0.23
C GLU A 19 -28.99 -15.48 0.14
N PRO A 20 -28.13 -16.04 1.01
CA PRO A 20 -26.69 -15.80 0.95
C PRO A 20 -26.08 -16.15 -0.41
N PHE A 21 -25.37 -15.20 -1.01
CA PHE A 21 -24.60 -15.39 -2.23
C PHE A 21 -23.14 -15.67 -1.91
N LEU A 22 -22.68 -16.85 -2.32
CA LEU A 22 -21.32 -17.34 -2.08
C LEU A 22 -20.54 -17.39 -3.40
N TYR A 23 -19.37 -16.75 -3.41
CA TYR A 23 -18.48 -16.66 -4.56
C TYR A 23 -17.20 -17.49 -4.33
N LYS A 24 -16.71 -18.20 -5.35
CA LYS A 24 -15.52 -19.04 -5.21
C LYS A 24 -14.26 -18.17 -5.26
N ASN A 25 -13.48 -18.15 -4.19
CA ASN A 25 -12.27 -17.32 -4.12
C ASN A 25 -11.25 -17.63 -5.23
N LYS A 26 -11.21 -18.89 -5.72
CA LYS A 26 -10.31 -19.34 -6.78
C LYS A 26 -10.52 -18.58 -8.10
N ASP A 27 -11.71 -18.03 -8.31
CA ASP A 27 -12.04 -17.26 -9.51
C ASP A 27 -11.37 -15.86 -9.46
N LEU A 28 -10.85 -15.43 -8.29
CA LEU A 28 -10.11 -14.18 -8.07
C LEU A 28 -8.58 -14.33 -8.23
N THR A 29 -8.08 -15.49 -8.65
CA THR A 29 -6.62 -15.79 -8.71
C THR A 29 -5.89 -15.22 -9.94
N THR A 30 -6.62 -14.59 -10.86
CA THR A 30 -6.03 -13.92 -12.02
C THR A 30 -6.07 -12.42 -11.82
N HIS A 31 -7.20 -11.79 -12.14
CA HIS A 31 -7.46 -10.36 -11.96
C HIS A 31 -8.96 -10.14 -11.80
N ALA A 32 -9.36 -9.18 -10.97
CA ALA A 32 -10.74 -8.77 -10.83
C ALA A 32 -10.86 -7.25 -11.08
N LEU A 33 -11.99 -6.83 -11.63
CA LEU A 33 -12.29 -5.42 -11.89
C LEU A 33 -13.70 -5.09 -11.41
N ILE A 34 -13.81 -4.11 -10.51
CA ILE A 34 -15.09 -3.61 -9.99
C ILE A 34 -15.38 -2.25 -10.65
N ILE A 35 -16.45 -2.17 -11.44
CA ILE A 35 -16.85 -0.95 -12.16
C ILE A 35 -18.23 -0.49 -11.66
N GLY A 36 -18.41 0.82 -11.50
CA GLY A 36 -19.68 1.40 -11.05
C GLY A 36 -19.55 2.89 -10.78
N MET A 37 -20.66 3.61 -10.77
CA MET A 37 -20.70 5.04 -10.43
C MET A 37 -20.53 5.30 -8.92
N THR A 38 -20.25 6.53 -8.49
CA THR A 38 -20.22 6.87 -7.06
C THR A 38 -21.56 6.51 -6.40
N GLY A 39 -21.52 5.92 -5.20
CA GLY A 39 -22.72 5.43 -4.50
C GLY A 39 -23.24 4.06 -4.97
N SER A 40 -22.65 3.44 -6.00
CA SER A 40 -23.10 2.12 -6.48
C SER A 40 -22.61 0.93 -5.64
N GLY A 41 -22.01 1.15 -4.48
CA GLY A 41 -21.52 0.08 -3.60
C GLY A 41 -20.13 -0.51 -3.93
N LYS A 42 -19.33 0.10 -4.82
CA LYS A 42 -17.98 -0.42 -5.17
C LYS A 42 -17.08 -0.62 -3.95
N THR A 43 -16.96 0.40 -3.09
CA THR A 43 -16.15 0.32 -1.87
C THR A 43 -16.70 -0.75 -0.93
N GLY A 44 -18.03 -0.83 -0.78
CA GLY A 44 -18.68 -1.87 0.03
C GLY A 44 -18.33 -3.28 -0.44
N LEU A 45 -18.46 -3.56 -1.74
CA LEU A 45 -18.05 -4.85 -2.31
C LEU A 45 -16.55 -5.12 -2.11
N GLY A 46 -15.70 -4.11 -2.27
CA GLY A 46 -14.27 -4.22 -2.02
C GLY A 46 -13.94 -4.56 -0.56
N ILE A 47 -14.59 -3.88 0.39
CA ILE A 47 -14.47 -4.16 1.83
C ILE A 47 -14.91 -5.60 2.12
N THR A 48 -16.07 -6.02 1.62
CA THR A 48 -16.55 -7.39 1.80
C THR A 48 -15.54 -8.41 1.26
N LEU A 49 -15.00 -8.22 0.06
CA LEU A 49 -13.97 -9.12 -0.49
C LEU A 49 -12.72 -9.20 0.40
N LEU A 50 -12.30 -8.09 0.99
CA LEU A 50 -11.13 -8.03 1.88
C LEU A 50 -11.41 -8.69 3.24
N GLU A 51 -12.60 -8.52 3.80
CA GLU A 51 -13.04 -9.19 5.02
C GLU A 51 -13.10 -10.71 4.82
N GLU A 52 -13.68 -11.17 3.72
CA GLU A 52 -13.72 -12.59 3.37
C GLU A 52 -12.33 -13.16 3.12
N ALA A 53 -11.44 -12.41 2.45
CA ALA A 53 -10.04 -12.80 2.27
C ALA A 53 -9.31 -12.93 3.61
N ALA A 54 -9.51 -11.99 4.53
CA ALA A 54 -8.92 -12.05 5.87
C ALA A 54 -9.38 -13.31 6.62
N ILE A 55 -10.68 -13.61 6.62
CA ILE A 55 -11.26 -14.80 7.28
C ILE A 55 -10.74 -16.11 6.65
N ASP A 56 -10.47 -16.09 5.34
CA ASP A 56 -9.89 -17.22 4.61
C ASP A 56 -8.34 -17.28 4.73
N ASN A 57 -7.73 -16.46 5.60
CA ASN A 57 -6.29 -16.34 5.84
C ASN A 57 -5.48 -15.99 4.57
N ILE A 58 -6.05 -15.14 3.72
CA ILE A 58 -5.41 -14.62 2.51
C ILE A 58 -4.88 -13.21 2.82
N PRO A 59 -3.56 -13.02 2.94
CA PRO A 59 -2.99 -11.72 3.27
C PRO A 59 -3.17 -10.76 2.10
N SER A 60 -3.52 -9.52 2.41
CA SER A 60 -3.90 -8.51 1.43
C SER A 60 -3.11 -7.21 1.62
N ILE A 61 -2.57 -6.65 0.53
CA ILE A 61 -2.07 -5.27 0.49
C ILE A 61 -3.07 -4.42 -0.26
N ILE A 62 -3.41 -3.29 0.36
CA ILE A 62 -4.41 -2.36 -0.14
C ILE A 62 -3.73 -1.02 -0.39
N ILE A 63 -3.80 -0.54 -1.63
CA ILE A 63 -3.39 0.82 -1.99
C ILE A 63 -4.64 1.68 -1.99
N ASP A 64 -4.80 2.50 -0.96
CA ASP A 64 -5.99 3.32 -0.76
C ASP A 64 -5.67 4.83 -0.86
N PRO A 65 -5.78 5.43 -2.06
CA PRO A 65 -5.55 6.86 -2.25
C PRO A 65 -6.68 7.72 -1.68
N LYS A 66 -7.86 7.15 -1.35
CA LYS A 66 -9.01 7.89 -0.83
C LYS A 66 -9.06 7.89 0.69
N GLY A 67 -8.49 6.87 1.32
CA GLY A 67 -8.46 6.67 2.77
C GLY A 67 -9.71 6.02 3.35
N ASP A 68 -10.69 5.61 2.52
CA ASP A 68 -11.96 5.03 2.98
C ASP A 68 -11.84 3.57 3.45
N LEU A 69 -10.81 2.84 3.01
CA LEU A 69 -10.57 1.45 3.40
C LEU A 69 -9.90 1.34 4.77
N THR A 70 -9.39 2.44 5.33
CA THR A 70 -8.87 2.48 6.72
C THR A 70 -9.95 2.15 7.75
N ASN A 71 -11.23 2.29 7.40
CA ASN A 71 -12.37 1.88 8.21
C ASN A 71 -12.39 0.39 8.55
N LEU A 72 -11.66 -0.46 7.80
CA LEU A 72 -11.45 -1.87 8.17
C LEU A 72 -10.78 -2.03 9.55
N ALA A 73 -10.05 -1.02 10.04
CA ALA A 73 -9.49 -1.05 11.38
C ALA A 73 -10.56 -0.86 12.49
N LEU A 74 -11.74 -0.33 12.13
CA LEU A 74 -12.87 -0.04 13.02
C LEU A 74 -13.81 -1.25 13.20
N THR A 75 -13.24 -2.46 13.28
CA THR A 75 -14.00 -3.67 13.56
C THR A 75 -14.27 -3.80 15.07
N PHE A 76 -15.52 -3.62 15.50
CA PHE A 76 -15.95 -3.68 16.90
C PHE A 76 -16.81 -4.92 17.19
N PRO A 77 -16.24 -6.03 17.71
CA PRO A 77 -16.96 -7.29 17.88
C PRO A 77 -18.15 -7.22 18.84
N GLN A 78 -18.12 -6.31 19.81
CA GLN A 78 -19.19 -6.20 20.81
C GLN A 78 -20.26 -5.17 20.42
N MET A 79 -20.01 -4.35 19.38
CA MET A 79 -20.90 -3.26 18.96
C MET A 79 -21.41 -2.42 20.14
N ARG A 80 -20.49 -1.95 21.01
CA ARG A 80 -20.85 -1.08 22.13
C ARG A 80 -20.75 0.37 21.70
N ALA A 81 -21.58 1.24 22.28
CA ALA A 81 -21.55 2.66 21.95
C ALA A 81 -20.17 3.29 22.21
N GLU A 82 -19.50 2.87 23.28
CA GLU A 82 -18.17 3.36 23.66
C GLU A 82 -17.10 3.05 22.61
N ASP A 83 -17.30 2.02 21.78
CA ASP A 83 -16.38 1.69 20.68
C ASP A 83 -16.53 2.70 19.52
N PHE A 84 -17.72 3.27 19.32
CA PHE A 84 -18.01 4.24 18.25
C PHE A 84 -17.80 5.70 18.69
N GLU A 85 -17.99 6.01 19.98
CA GLU A 85 -17.95 7.36 20.54
C GLU A 85 -16.74 8.20 20.08
N PRO A 86 -15.49 7.69 20.04
CA PRO A 86 -14.33 8.46 19.59
C PRO A 86 -14.37 8.91 18.12
N TYR A 87 -15.24 8.28 17.31
CA TYR A 87 -15.34 8.49 15.87
C TYR A 87 -16.62 9.25 15.49
N ILE A 88 -17.46 9.60 16.46
CA ILE A 88 -18.66 10.40 16.23
C ILE A 88 -18.29 11.87 16.06
N ASP A 89 -18.77 12.47 14.97
CA ASP A 89 -18.67 13.92 14.76
C ASP A 89 -19.67 14.66 15.67
N GLU A 90 -19.16 15.52 16.55
CA GLU A 90 -19.98 16.27 17.51
C GLU A 90 -20.99 17.20 16.82
N ALA A 91 -20.62 17.82 15.70
CA ALA A 91 -21.50 18.71 14.97
C ALA A 91 -22.62 17.93 14.27
N GLU A 92 -22.34 16.74 13.75
CA GLU A 92 -23.37 15.85 13.20
C GLU A 92 -24.36 15.41 14.29
N ALA A 93 -23.86 15.02 15.48
CA ALA A 93 -24.70 14.66 16.62
C ALA A 93 -25.64 15.82 17.00
N GLN A 94 -25.09 17.03 17.15
CA GLN A 94 -25.86 18.24 17.48
C GLN A 94 -26.91 18.57 16.42
N ASN A 95 -26.58 18.46 15.13
CA ASN A 95 -27.53 18.69 14.03
C ASN A 95 -28.71 17.71 14.06
N LYS A 96 -28.52 16.49 14.58
CA LYS A 96 -29.57 15.49 14.81
C LYS A 96 -30.31 15.66 16.14
N GLY A 97 -29.91 16.64 16.97
CA GLY A 97 -30.48 16.87 18.29
C GLY A 97 -30.09 15.80 19.32
N LEU A 98 -28.96 15.12 19.11
CA LEU A 98 -28.47 14.03 19.95
C LEU A 98 -27.16 14.44 20.64
N SER A 99 -26.89 13.87 21.80
CA SER A 99 -25.54 13.84 22.36
C SER A 99 -24.64 12.88 21.58
N VAL A 100 -23.31 13.04 21.70
CA VAL A 100 -22.31 12.14 21.09
C VAL A 100 -22.57 10.69 21.49
N ARG A 101 -22.84 10.45 22.78
CA ARG A 101 -23.14 9.12 23.31
C ARG A 101 -24.42 8.52 22.72
N GLU A 102 -25.51 9.29 22.66
CA GLU A 102 -26.77 8.81 22.06
C GLU A 102 -26.59 8.49 20.58
N TYR A 103 -25.82 9.30 19.85
CA TYR A 103 -25.54 9.04 18.44
C TYR A 103 -24.63 7.83 18.25
N ALA A 104 -23.66 7.61 19.14
CA ALA A 104 -22.85 6.39 19.17
C ALA A 104 -23.70 5.13 19.44
N GLU A 105 -24.64 5.20 20.40
CA GLU A 105 -25.60 4.12 20.68
C GLU A 105 -26.47 3.79 19.45
N GLN A 106 -27.01 4.81 18.78
CA GLN A 106 -27.79 4.61 17.55
C GLN A 106 -26.96 4.02 16.42
N THR A 107 -25.72 4.47 16.26
CA THR A 107 -24.78 3.96 15.25
C THR A 107 -24.47 2.48 15.52
N ALA A 108 -24.12 2.13 16.75
CA ALA A 108 -23.85 0.75 17.16
C ALA A 108 -25.04 -0.19 16.90
N ASN A 109 -26.26 0.26 17.20
CA ASN A 109 -27.47 -0.52 16.93
C ASN A 109 -27.72 -0.68 15.42
N THR A 110 -27.53 0.37 14.63
CA THR A 110 -27.67 0.32 13.16
C THR A 110 -26.73 -0.72 12.55
N TRP A 111 -25.46 -0.74 12.98
CA TRP A 111 -24.48 -1.73 12.54
C TRP A 111 -24.86 -3.15 12.96
N ARG A 112 -25.29 -3.34 14.22
CA ARG A 112 -25.75 -4.65 14.71
C ARG A 112 -26.92 -5.19 13.89
N GLU A 113 -27.94 -4.37 13.68
CA GLU A 113 -29.13 -4.73 12.89
C GLU A 113 -28.76 -5.02 11.43
N GLY A 114 -27.85 -4.26 10.83
CA GLY A 114 -27.35 -4.49 9.47
C GLY A 114 -26.63 -5.84 9.31
N ILE A 115 -25.79 -6.19 10.29
CA ILE A 115 -25.08 -7.48 10.31
C ILE A 115 -26.08 -8.63 10.43
N GLU A 116 -26.98 -8.56 11.42
CA GLU A 116 -28.00 -9.59 11.65
C GLU A 116 -28.96 -9.75 10.46
N GLY A 117 -29.36 -8.62 9.85
CA GLY A 117 -30.18 -8.59 8.63
C GLY A 117 -29.48 -9.17 7.40
N SER A 118 -28.16 -9.32 7.45
CA SER A 118 -27.33 -9.92 6.39
C SER A 118 -26.95 -11.38 6.67
N TYR A 119 -27.70 -12.10 7.52
CA TYR A 119 -27.44 -13.51 7.87
C TYR A 119 -26.13 -13.75 8.63
N GLN A 120 -25.54 -12.70 9.19
CA GLN A 120 -24.32 -12.74 9.97
C GLN A 120 -24.62 -12.46 11.45
N ASP A 121 -23.64 -12.69 12.32
CA ASP A 121 -23.74 -12.38 13.73
C ASP A 121 -22.45 -11.72 14.26
N LEU A 122 -22.48 -11.27 15.51
CA LEU A 122 -21.32 -10.66 16.15
C LEU A 122 -20.15 -11.64 16.35
N ALA A 123 -20.40 -12.95 16.37
CA ALA A 123 -19.33 -13.94 16.44
C ALA A 123 -18.50 -13.94 15.14
N ARG A 124 -19.12 -13.67 13.99
CA ARG A 124 -18.41 -13.47 12.72
C ARG A 124 -17.55 -12.19 12.71
N VAL A 125 -18.01 -11.11 13.34
CA VAL A 125 -17.18 -9.90 13.53
C VAL A 125 -15.95 -10.20 14.39
N GLN A 126 -16.12 -11.01 15.45
CA GLN A 126 -15.00 -11.47 16.26
C GLN A 126 -14.06 -12.39 15.46
N LEU A 127 -14.59 -13.27 14.60
CA LEU A 127 -13.80 -14.10 13.71
C LEU A 127 -12.94 -13.23 12.78
N LEU A 128 -13.52 -12.23 12.12
CA LEU A 128 -12.79 -11.28 11.29
C LEU A 128 -11.65 -10.61 12.07
N LYS A 129 -11.96 -10.07 13.26
CA LYS A 129 -10.97 -9.39 14.11
C LYS A 129 -9.79 -10.29 14.49
N ASN A 130 -10.03 -11.59 14.64
CA ASN A 130 -9.01 -12.57 14.99
C ASN A 130 -8.25 -13.12 13.78
N SER A 131 -8.75 -12.91 12.56
CA SER A 131 -8.19 -13.53 11.35
C SER A 131 -7.07 -12.72 10.71
N ALA A 132 -6.99 -11.41 10.98
CA ALA A 132 -5.94 -10.56 10.44
C ALA A 132 -5.61 -9.35 11.33
N ASP A 133 -4.34 -8.94 11.28
CA ASP A 133 -3.89 -7.65 11.80
C ASP A 133 -4.10 -6.55 10.76
N PHE A 134 -4.94 -5.57 11.07
CA PHE A 134 -5.17 -4.41 10.22
C PHE A 134 -4.10 -3.34 10.45
N ARG A 135 -3.03 -3.38 9.65
CA ARG A 135 -1.89 -2.45 9.73
C ARG A 135 -2.05 -1.31 8.72
N ILE A 136 -2.17 -0.07 9.22
CA ILE A 136 -2.28 1.14 8.38
C ILE A 136 -0.90 1.75 8.20
N TYR A 137 -0.37 1.66 6.98
CA TYR A 137 0.90 2.28 6.59
C TYR A 137 0.67 3.64 5.95
N THR A 138 1.39 4.66 6.41
CA THR A 138 1.25 6.03 5.92
C THR A 138 2.59 6.61 5.49
N PRO A 139 3.03 6.40 4.24
CA PRO A 139 4.21 7.10 3.71
C PRO A 139 4.03 8.62 3.86
N LYS A 140 5.11 9.35 4.18
CA LYS A 140 5.10 10.81 4.41
C LYS A 140 4.29 11.29 5.62
N SER A 141 3.74 10.41 6.45
CA SER A 141 2.91 10.79 7.60
C SER A 141 3.21 9.92 8.81
N SER A 142 3.09 10.50 10.00
CA SER A 142 3.18 9.80 11.27
C SER A 142 1.81 9.43 11.85
N ALA A 143 0.74 9.53 11.06
CA ALA A 143 -0.62 9.20 11.49
C ALA A 143 -0.85 7.69 11.66
N GLY A 144 -0.13 6.87 10.89
CA GLY A 144 -0.08 5.42 11.03
C GLY A 144 1.35 4.91 11.17
N LEU A 145 1.58 3.66 10.73
CA LEU A 145 2.91 3.09 10.65
C LEU A 145 3.69 3.79 9.53
N GLY A 146 4.81 4.42 9.88
CA GLY A 146 5.70 5.03 8.88
C GLY A 146 6.34 3.97 7.99
N VAL A 147 6.47 4.28 6.70
CA VAL A 147 7.18 3.42 5.73
C VAL A 147 8.29 4.22 5.05
N SER A 148 9.50 3.69 5.18
CA SER A 148 10.69 4.20 4.51
C SER A 148 10.75 3.65 3.09
N LEU A 149 10.65 4.56 2.11
CA LEU A 149 10.64 4.23 0.68
C LEU A 149 11.96 4.54 -0.02
N LEU A 150 12.86 5.32 0.60
CA LEU A 150 14.13 5.77 0.03
C LEU A 150 15.28 5.75 1.02
N SER A 151 15.40 4.68 1.80
CA SER A 151 16.57 4.46 2.66
C SER A 151 17.68 3.74 1.91
N ASP A 152 17.44 2.48 1.52
CA ASP A 152 18.41 1.65 0.79
C ASP A 152 17.74 0.80 -0.29
N PHE A 153 18.40 0.68 -1.44
CA PHE A 153 18.00 -0.22 -2.51
C PHE A 153 18.69 -1.57 -2.30
N GLU A 154 17.94 -2.60 -1.93
CA GLU A 154 18.49 -3.94 -1.71
C GLU A 154 18.69 -4.69 -3.03
N ALA A 155 19.81 -5.40 -3.14
CA ALA A 155 20.02 -6.32 -4.26
C ALA A 155 19.00 -7.46 -4.18
N PRO A 156 18.19 -7.68 -5.22
CA PRO A 156 17.21 -8.76 -5.22
C PRO A 156 17.92 -10.11 -5.30
N LYS A 157 17.34 -11.14 -4.66
CA LYS A 157 17.88 -12.51 -4.68
C LYS A 157 17.10 -13.37 -5.67
N GLY A 158 17.83 -14.19 -6.42
CA GLY A 158 17.24 -15.24 -7.26
C GLY A 158 16.50 -14.75 -8.51
N LEU A 159 16.70 -13.50 -8.92
CA LEU A 159 16.20 -13.02 -10.22
C LEU A 159 17.12 -13.48 -11.34
N ASN A 160 16.53 -13.77 -12.51
CA ASN A 160 17.30 -13.91 -13.75
C ASN A 160 17.70 -12.52 -14.26
N GLU A 161 18.47 -12.47 -15.36
CA GLU A 161 18.98 -11.22 -15.93
C GLU A 161 17.86 -10.28 -16.42
N GLU A 162 16.81 -10.81 -17.05
CA GLU A 162 15.68 -10.03 -17.55
C GLU A 162 14.90 -9.38 -16.40
N ASP A 163 14.58 -10.17 -15.37
CA ASP A 163 13.86 -9.71 -14.18
C ASP A 163 14.70 -8.71 -13.37
N LEU A 164 16.01 -8.91 -13.29
CA LEU A 164 16.92 -7.96 -12.65
C LEU A 164 16.94 -6.62 -13.39
N ASN A 165 17.00 -6.64 -14.73
CA ASN A 165 16.98 -5.42 -15.54
C ASN A 165 15.63 -4.68 -15.38
N ASN A 166 14.52 -5.40 -15.35
CA ASN A 166 13.20 -4.82 -15.09
C ASN A 166 13.11 -4.21 -13.69
N TYR A 167 13.63 -4.91 -12.68
CA TYR A 167 13.68 -4.42 -11.29
C TYR A 167 14.51 -3.14 -11.16
N VAL A 168 15.71 -3.13 -11.74
CA VAL A 168 16.59 -1.95 -11.80
C VAL A 168 15.91 -0.78 -12.52
N GLY A 169 15.27 -1.04 -13.66
CA GLY A 169 14.53 -0.03 -14.41
C GLY A 169 13.36 0.58 -13.63
N GLY A 170 12.66 -0.24 -12.83
CA GLY A 170 11.60 0.23 -11.94
C GLY A 170 12.12 1.17 -10.84
N ILE A 171 13.25 0.84 -10.23
CA ILE A 171 13.90 1.69 -9.22
C ILE A 171 14.40 3.00 -9.86
N ALA A 172 15.11 2.92 -10.98
CA ALA A 172 15.63 4.10 -11.67
C ALA A 172 14.51 5.09 -12.07
N THR A 173 13.41 4.56 -12.63
CA THR A 173 12.18 5.32 -12.93
C THR A 173 11.62 6.01 -11.70
N SER A 174 11.53 5.29 -10.58
CA SER A 174 10.99 5.80 -9.31
C SER A 174 11.85 6.91 -8.72
N VAL A 175 13.19 6.74 -8.71
CA VAL A 175 14.14 7.77 -8.23
C VAL A 175 14.03 9.05 -9.06
N LEU A 176 13.98 8.93 -10.39
CA LEU A 176 13.84 10.10 -11.28
C LEU A 176 12.49 10.79 -11.11
N SER A 177 11.41 10.02 -11.03
CA SER A 177 10.06 10.55 -10.78
C SER A 177 9.99 11.34 -9.48
N LEU A 178 10.58 10.81 -8.40
CA LEU A 178 10.64 11.49 -7.10
C LEU A 178 11.50 12.76 -7.16
N ALA A 179 12.53 12.80 -8.02
CA ALA A 179 13.33 13.99 -8.31
C ALA A 179 12.65 15.02 -9.24
N GLY A 180 11.41 14.76 -9.66
CA GLY A 180 10.68 15.62 -10.60
C GLY A 180 11.30 15.61 -12.00
N ILE A 181 11.97 14.52 -12.38
CA ILE A 181 12.56 14.31 -13.71
C ILE A 181 11.66 13.33 -14.46
N SER A 182 11.25 13.68 -15.69
CA SER A 182 10.45 12.77 -16.52
C SER A 182 11.22 11.47 -16.73
N SER A 183 10.56 10.36 -16.40
CA SER A 183 11.08 9.00 -16.55
C SER A 183 10.49 8.29 -17.77
N ASP A 184 9.86 9.03 -18.69
CA ASP A 184 9.17 8.45 -19.86
C ASP A 184 10.18 7.94 -20.91
N ASN A 185 11.42 8.43 -20.86
CA ASN A 185 12.50 8.04 -21.76
C ASN A 185 13.52 7.13 -21.05
N LEU A 186 13.36 5.82 -21.24
CA LEU A 186 14.28 4.78 -20.75
C LEU A 186 15.66 4.78 -21.43
N SER A 187 15.89 5.69 -22.39
CA SER A 187 17.19 5.93 -23.03
C SER A 187 17.82 7.27 -22.61
N SER A 188 17.25 7.96 -21.62
CA SER A 188 17.84 9.20 -21.09
C SER A 188 19.18 8.93 -20.38
N PRO A 189 20.16 9.86 -20.46
CA PRO A 189 21.43 9.72 -19.76
C PRO A 189 21.29 9.52 -18.24
N GLU A 190 20.31 10.19 -17.63
CA GLU A 190 19.99 10.08 -16.21
C GLU A 190 19.53 8.67 -15.85
N PHE A 191 18.58 8.12 -16.61
CA PHE A 191 18.06 6.77 -16.40
C PHE A 191 19.15 5.72 -16.59
N LEU A 192 19.92 5.81 -17.68
CA LEU A 192 20.97 4.84 -18.00
C LEU A 192 22.10 4.87 -16.97
N LEU A 193 22.48 6.06 -16.46
CA LEU A 193 23.49 6.17 -15.41
C LEU A 193 23.03 5.51 -14.11
N ILE A 194 21.83 5.83 -13.63
CA ILE A 194 21.29 5.25 -12.39
C ILE A 194 21.13 3.75 -12.53
N SER A 195 20.59 3.29 -13.65
CA SER A 195 20.40 1.86 -13.93
C SER A 195 21.73 1.11 -13.92
N GLN A 196 22.77 1.67 -14.57
CA GLN A 196 24.09 1.04 -14.59
C GLN A 196 24.75 1.00 -13.20
N ILE A 197 24.57 2.03 -12.36
CA ILE A 197 25.04 2.02 -10.97
C ILE A 197 24.34 0.91 -10.18
N LEU A 198 23.02 0.81 -10.27
CA LEU A 198 22.25 -0.22 -9.57
C LEU A 198 22.65 -1.62 -10.05
N SER A 199 22.71 -1.85 -11.36
CA SER A 199 23.13 -3.13 -11.95
C SER A 199 24.56 -3.52 -11.54
N TYR A 200 25.47 -2.54 -11.41
CA TYR A 200 26.83 -2.79 -10.93
C TYR A 200 26.81 -3.42 -9.53
N HIS A 201 26.07 -2.85 -8.59
CA HIS A 201 26.02 -3.38 -7.21
C HIS A 201 25.17 -4.64 -7.10
N PHE A 202 24.00 -4.66 -7.74
CA PHE A 202 23.08 -5.80 -7.64
C PHE A 202 23.65 -7.07 -8.28
N GLY A 203 24.44 -6.95 -9.35
CA GLY A 203 25.17 -8.08 -9.94
C GLY A 203 26.22 -8.69 -8.99
N ARG A 204 26.61 -7.97 -7.94
CA ARG A 204 27.52 -8.43 -6.87
C ARG A 204 26.77 -8.86 -5.60
N GLY A 205 25.44 -8.75 -5.59
CA GLY A 205 24.62 -8.97 -4.40
C GLY A 205 24.75 -7.87 -3.35
N GLU A 206 25.21 -6.68 -3.74
CA GLU A 206 25.43 -5.53 -2.86
C GLU A 206 24.27 -4.54 -2.99
N GLY A 207 23.75 -4.05 -1.86
CA GLY A 207 22.74 -2.98 -1.87
C GLY A 207 23.38 -1.60 -2.10
N VAL A 208 22.56 -0.61 -2.46
CA VAL A 208 23.00 0.78 -2.69
C VAL A 208 22.18 1.71 -1.81
N SER A 209 22.83 2.43 -0.90
CA SER A 209 22.14 3.50 -0.16
C SER A 209 21.87 4.69 -1.06
N VAL A 210 20.88 5.52 -0.75
CA VAL A 210 20.64 6.74 -1.56
C VAL A 210 21.85 7.70 -1.49
N VAL A 211 22.57 7.71 -0.36
CA VAL A 211 23.80 8.50 -0.20
C VAL A 211 24.89 8.01 -1.16
N ASP A 212 25.09 6.69 -1.25
CA ASP A 212 26.05 6.09 -2.17
C ASP A 212 25.65 6.30 -3.62
N LEU A 213 24.35 6.20 -3.94
CA LEU A 213 23.84 6.50 -5.28
C LEU A 213 24.18 7.94 -5.69
N ILE A 214 23.93 8.93 -4.82
CA ILE A 214 24.26 10.34 -5.10
C ILE A 214 25.76 10.51 -5.32
N ALA A 215 26.60 9.91 -4.46
CA ALA A 215 28.05 9.97 -4.60
C ALA A 215 28.52 9.34 -5.91
N GLN A 216 27.96 8.19 -6.27
CA GLN A 216 28.32 7.45 -7.48
C GLN A 216 27.75 8.06 -8.75
N ILE A 217 26.68 8.86 -8.71
CA ILE A 217 26.29 9.67 -9.87
C ILE A 217 27.42 10.65 -10.22
N GLY A 218 28.00 11.29 -9.22
CA GLY A 218 29.15 12.18 -9.40
C GLY A 218 30.42 11.44 -9.82
N ASN A 219 30.69 10.29 -9.20
CA ASN A 219 31.86 9.45 -9.47
C ASN A 219 31.49 7.96 -9.63
N PRO A 220 31.04 7.54 -10.82
CA PRO A 220 30.55 6.19 -11.08
C PRO A 220 31.64 5.14 -10.90
N PRO A 221 31.29 3.93 -10.45
CA PRO A 221 32.22 2.83 -10.23
C PRO A 221 32.66 2.13 -11.53
N PHE A 222 32.49 2.79 -12.67
CA PHE A 222 32.81 2.29 -14.01
C PHE A 222 33.19 3.45 -14.94
N ASP A 223 34.00 3.15 -15.95
CA ASP A 223 34.53 4.15 -16.87
C ASP A 223 33.65 4.36 -18.11
N LYS A 224 32.75 3.43 -18.42
CA LYS A 224 31.94 3.43 -19.66
C LYS A 224 30.46 3.13 -19.44
N ILE A 225 29.62 3.72 -20.31
CA ILE A 225 28.22 3.33 -20.52
C ILE A 225 28.05 2.96 -21.99
N GLY A 226 27.68 1.71 -22.24
CA GLY A 226 27.77 1.14 -23.59
C GLY A 226 29.21 1.23 -24.12
N VAL A 227 29.38 1.84 -25.29
CA VAL A 227 30.69 1.98 -25.95
C VAL A 227 31.43 3.27 -25.57
N PHE A 228 30.75 4.23 -24.92
CA PHE A 228 31.28 5.56 -24.65
C PHE A 228 31.82 5.68 -23.23
N ASP A 229 32.90 6.47 -23.07
CA ASP A 229 33.36 6.90 -21.75
C ASP A 229 32.28 7.72 -21.05
N VAL A 230 32.14 7.55 -19.74
CA VAL A 230 31.06 8.18 -18.95
C VAL A 230 31.05 9.69 -19.10
N ASN A 231 32.22 10.35 -19.10
CA ASN A 231 32.29 11.80 -19.28
C ASN A 231 31.81 12.27 -20.66
N THR A 232 31.98 11.44 -21.69
CA THR A 232 31.48 11.73 -23.05
C THR A 232 29.98 11.49 -23.13
N PHE A 233 29.50 10.39 -22.54
CA PHE A 233 28.09 10.03 -22.52
C PHE A 233 27.25 11.00 -21.68
N PHE A 234 27.69 11.27 -20.46
CA PHE A 234 27.02 12.16 -19.51
C PHE A 234 28.05 13.02 -18.75
N PRO A 235 28.31 14.25 -19.24
CA PRO A 235 29.31 15.16 -18.66
C PRO A 235 29.18 15.41 -17.16
N GLY A 236 30.32 15.63 -16.49
CA GLY A 236 30.40 15.76 -15.03
C GLY A 236 29.53 16.87 -14.44
N ASP A 237 29.41 18.01 -15.11
CA ASP A 237 28.52 19.12 -14.72
C ASP A 237 27.05 18.69 -14.70
N LYS A 238 26.60 17.96 -15.72
CA LYS A 238 25.24 17.44 -15.79
C LYS A 238 24.98 16.34 -14.76
N ARG A 239 25.96 15.46 -14.51
CA ARG A 239 25.90 14.45 -13.45
C ARG A 239 25.78 15.08 -12.06
N MET A 240 26.57 16.12 -11.79
CA MET A 240 26.47 16.87 -10.53
C MET A 240 25.12 17.58 -10.41
N ALA A 241 24.55 18.11 -11.50
CA ALA A 241 23.20 18.67 -11.48
C ALA A 241 22.13 17.61 -11.12
N LEU A 242 22.25 16.38 -11.64
CA LEU A 242 21.38 15.26 -11.27
C LEU A 242 21.54 14.89 -9.79
N ALA A 243 22.79 14.72 -9.32
CA ALA A 243 23.10 14.41 -7.93
C ALA A 243 22.53 15.47 -6.97
N MET A 244 22.64 16.75 -7.31
CA MET A 244 22.08 17.86 -6.54
C MET A 244 20.55 17.84 -6.48
N LYS A 245 19.87 17.48 -7.57
CA LYS A 245 18.40 17.34 -7.56
C LYS A 245 17.95 16.23 -6.63
N ILE A 246 18.58 15.06 -6.69
CA ILE A 246 18.25 13.93 -5.81
C ILE A 246 18.58 14.28 -4.35
N ASN A 247 19.73 14.93 -4.10
CA ASN A 247 20.11 15.38 -2.76
C ASN A 247 19.10 16.40 -2.17
N ALA A 248 18.59 17.31 -3.00
CA ALA A 248 17.59 18.30 -2.56
C ALA A 248 16.30 17.63 -2.05
N LEU A 249 15.92 16.46 -2.58
CA LEU A 249 14.81 15.69 -2.04
C LEU A 249 15.11 15.28 -0.60
N ILE A 250 16.23 14.59 -0.36
CA ILE A 250 16.61 14.04 0.95
C ILE A 250 16.77 15.14 1.99
N ALA A 251 17.35 16.27 1.59
CA ALA A 251 17.57 17.41 2.47
C ALA A 251 16.26 18.15 2.82
N SER A 252 15.16 17.92 2.08
CA SER A 252 13.91 18.63 2.32
C SER A 252 13.17 18.09 3.55
N PRO A 253 12.69 18.95 4.48
CA PRO A 253 12.00 18.49 5.69
C PRO A 253 10.76 17.63 5.42
N SER A 254 10.02 17.93 4.34
CA SER A 254 8.85 17.17 3.90
C SER A 254 9.19 15.76 3.42
N PHE A 255 10.45 15.51 3.04
CA PHE A 255 10.92 14.22 2.57
C PHE A 255 11.56 13.37 3.65
N LYS A 256 11.96 13.97 4.78
CA LYS A 256 12.46 13.23 5.93
C LYS A 256 11.51 12.10 6.35
N LEU A 257 10.20 12.38 6.30
CA LEU A 257 9.14 11.39 6.59
C LEU A 257 9.01 10.25 5.57
N TRP A 258 9.65 10.34 4.40
CA TRP A 258 9.75 9.24 3.42
C TRP A 258 10.93 8.31 3.71
N CYS A 259 11.86 8.75 4.57
CA CYS A 259 13.03 7.97 4.97
C CYS A 259 12.85 7.36 6.37
N GLU A 260 11.87 7.82 7.14
CA GLU A 260 11.54 7.33 8.48
C GLU A 260 10.51 6.19 8.44
N GLY A 261 10.56 5.30 9.44
CA GLY A 261 9.65 4.17 9.57
C GLY A 261 10.24 2.83 9.15
N GLU A 262 9.37 1.83 9.03
CA GLU A 262 9.77 0.49 8.60
C GLU A 262 10.13 0.49 7.12
N ARG A 263 11.18 -0.24 6.73
CA ARG A 263 11.52 -0.37 5.30
C ARG A 263 10.42 -1.10 4.56
N LEU A 264 10.12 -0.66 3.34
CA LEU A 264 9.18 -1.37 2.49
C LEU A 264 9.71 -2.78 2.15
N ASN A 265 9.15 -3.78 2.81
CA ASN A 265 9.40 -5.18 2.52
C ASN A 265 8.06 -5.91 2.46
N ILE A 266 7.55 -6.10 1.25
CA ILE A 266 6.22 -6.67 1.01
C ILE A 266 6.05 -8.05 1.64
N SER A 267 7.10 -8.88 1.61
CA SER A 267 7.05 -10.21 2.23
C SER A 267 6.87 -10.12 3.74
N LYS A 268 7.64 -9.27 4.44
CA LYS A 268 7.48 -9.06 5.89
C LYS A 268 6.18 -8.35 6.26
N MET A 269 5.64 -7.54 5.34
CA MET A 269 4.38 -6.83 5.55
C MET A 269 3.17 -7.76 5.42
N LEU A 270 3.24 -8.77 4.54
CA LEU A 270 2.17 -9.75 4.30
C LEU A 270 2.24 -10.97 5.22
N PHE A 271 3.44 -11.37 5.63
CA PHE A 271 3.67 -12.62 6.36
C PHE A 271 4.47 -12.33 7.63
N ASP A 272 4.02 -12.92 8.74
CA ASP A 272 4.74 -12.91 10.02
C ASP A 272 5.95 -13.88 10.01
#